data_AF-A7RY22-F1
#
_entry.id   AF-A7RY22-F1
#
_cell.length_a   1.000
_cell.length_b   1.000
_cell.length_c   1.000
_cell.angle_alpha   90.00
_cell.angle_beta   90.00
_cell.angle_gamma   90.00
#
_symmetry.space_group_name_H-M   'P 1'
#
loop_
_entity.id
_entity.type
_entity.pdbx_description
1 polymer ?
#
loop_
_entity_poly.entity_id
_entity_poly.type
_entity_poly.pdbx_seq_one_letter_code
_entity_poly.pdbx_strand_id
1 'polypeptide(L)'
;GYRCFKVSLFLLGFIFATLVTFVIINNHTTLPIWGLIAVSLAVGLFCGLLTTFVTYCGLFLGGFAFGFFIALAGFFVVEFFYHITIKWIPFGILLGLSLLLGLLTLRFQKPLFIMATSMVGGVLLCGGIDYFMEGYLLLEYTWHRIVAGHQLIDHCWITWVILGIWPLFFVAGIIVQFAKTGRRYNHRAGMLVLQLTVFD
;
A
#
# COMPACT_ATOMS: atom_id res chain seq x y z
N GLY A 1 13.69 -14.57 -6.58
CA GLY A 1 12.53 -15.26 -5.99
C GLY A 1 12.45 -15.04 -4.50
N TYR A 2 13.16 -15.82 -3.67
CA TYR A 2 13.01 -15.79 -2.22
C TYR A 2 13.95 -14.81 -1.47
N ARG A 3 15.07 -14.39 -2.08
CA ARG A 3 16.04 -13.48 -1.44
C ARG A 3 15.49 -12.06 -1.23
N CYS A 4 14.70 -11.55 -2.17
CA CYS A 4 14.12 -10.20 -2.08
C CYS A 4 12.85 -10.17 -1.21
N PHE A 5 12.27 -11.31 -0.86
CA PHE A 5 11.02 -11.36 -0.11
C PHE A 5 11.15 -10.72 1.28
N LYS A 6 12.21 -11.08 2.03
CA LYS A 6 12.52 -10.47 3.33
C LYS A 6 12.82 -8.98 3.22
N VAL A 7 13.52 -8.57 2.16
CA VAL A 7 13.85 -7.16 1.90
C VAL A 7 12.58 -6.36 1.58
N SER A 8 11.66 -6.91 0.78
CA SER A 8 10.38 -6.27 0.49
C SER A 8 9.52 -6.10 1.74
N LEU A 9 9.51 -7.10 2.64
CA LEU A 9 8.82 -7.00 3.93
C LEU A 9 9.44 -5.92 4.83
N PHE A 10 10.77 -5.88 4.91
CA PHE A 10 11.51 -4.85 5.62
C PHE A 10 11.15 -3.44 5.12
N LEU A 11 11.23 -3.21 3.81
CA LEU A 11 10.97 -1.91 3.20
C LEU A 11 9.52 -1.48 3.41
N LEU A 12 8.58 -2.40 3.29
CA LEU A 12 7.17 -2.11 3.52
C LEU A 12 6.91 -1.68 4.98
N GLY A 13 7.45 -2.44 5.95
CA GLY A 13 7.33 -2.10 7.38
C GLY A 13 8.01 -0.78 7.71
N PHE A 14 9.19 -0.54 7.14
CA PHE A 14 9.96 0.69 7.30
C PHE A 14 9.18 1.91 6.80
N ILE A 15 8.72 1.88 5.54
CA ILE A 15 7.99 3.00 4.93
C ILE A 15 6.70 3.29 5.71
N PHE A 16 5.92 2.24 6.01
CA PHE A 16 4.65 2.41 6.72
C PHE A 16 4.84 3.03 8.10
N ALA A 17 5.77 2.51 8.90
CA ALA A 17 6.02 3.02 10.25
C ALA A 17 6.63 4.43 10.24
N THR A 18 7.61 4.71 9.37
CA THR A 18 8.18 6.06 9.25
C THR A 18 7.11 7.08 8.89
N LEU A 19 6.25 6.80 7.90
CA LEU A 19 5.20 7.73 7.49
C LEU A 19 4.18 7.98 8.61
N VAL A 20 3.66 6.92 9.23
CA VAL A 20 2.67 7.05 10.32
C VAL A 20 3.26 7.81 11.51
N THR A 21 4.48 7.46 11.94
CA THR A 21 5.15 8.14 13.04
C THR A 21 5.45 9.60 12.71
N PHE A 22 5.89 9.91 11.49
CA PHE A 22 6.11 11.29 11.04
C PHE A 22 4.82 12.12 11.13
N VAL A 23 3.71 11.60 10.62
CA VAL A 23 2.41 12.29 10.66
C VAL A 23 1.93 12.52 12.09
N ILE A 24 2.04 11.51 12.97
CA ILE A 24 1.61 11.64 14.37
C ILE A 24 2.42 12.72 15.10
N ILE A 25 3.75 12.66 15.01
CA ILE A 25 4.62 13.59 15.74
C ILE A 25 4.47 15.02 15.19
N ASN A 26 4.31 15.17 13.87
CA ASN A 26 4.08 16.49 13.24
C ASN A 26 2.78 17.16 13.72
N ASN A 27 1.74 16.38 14.02
CA ASN A 27 0.48 16.93 14.54
C ASN A 27 0.50 17.22 16.05
N HIS A 28 1.25 16.45 16.84
CA HIS A 28 1.20 16.55 18.30
C HIS A 28 2.30 17.41 18.92
N THR A 29 3.39 17.70 18.19
CA THR A 29 4.58 18.29 18.80
C THR A 29 5.25 19.32 17.91
N THR A 30 5.74 20.41 18.50
CA THR A 30 6.55 21.44 17.84
C THR A 30 8.05 21.14 17.99
N LEU A 31 8.47 19.92 17.63
CA LEU A 31 9.89 19.58 17.58
C LEU A 31 10.56 20.20 16.33
N PRO A 32 11.88 20.48 16.36
CA PRO A 32 12.60 20.84 15.15
C PRO A 32 12.54 19.71 14.12
N ILE A 33 12.44 20.06 12.83
CA ILE A 33 12.25 19.12 11.70
C ILE A 33 13.29 17.98 11.69
N TRP A 34 14.53 18.26 12.07
CA TRP A 34 15.61 17.28 12.13
C TRP A 34 15.35 16.20 13.18
N GLY A 35 14.79 16.59 14.33
CA GLY A 35 14.41 15.64 15.39
C GLY A 35 13.22 14.77 15.00
N LEU A 36 12.23 15.37 14.31
CA LEU A 36 11.07 14.66 13.76
C LEU A 36 11.50 13.55 12.79
N ILE A 37 12.39 13.89 11.85
CA ILE A 37 12.92 12.94 10.86
C ILE A 37 13.74 11.84 11.56
N ALA A 38 14.59 12.19 12.53
CA ALA A 38 15.41 11.22 13.25
C ALA A 38 14.55 10.19 14.02
N VAL A 39 13.55 10.64 14.77
CA VAL A 39 12.68 9.75 15.56
C VAL A 39 11.82 8.86 14.63
N SER A 40 11.24 9.41 13.58
CA SER A 40 10.45 8.63 12.62
C SER A 40 11.28 7.60 11.85
N LEU A 41 12.54 7.90 11.52
CA LEU A 41 13.47 6.93 10.94
C LEU A 41 13.86 5.82 11.92
N ALA A 42 14.08 6.15 13.20
CA ALA A 42 14.41 5.16 14.21
C ALA A 42 13.25 4.18 14.46
N VAL A 43 12.02 4.70 14.58
CA VAL A 43 10.81 3.87 14.73
C VAL A 43 10.56 3.04 13.47
N GLY A 44 10.74 3.63 12.29
CA GLY A 44 10.65 2.92 11.02
C GLY A 44 11.64 1.77 10.91
N LEU A 45 12.90 2.01 11.26
CA LEU A 45 13.95 1.00 11.27
C LEU A 45 13.56 -0.15 12.20
N PHE A 46 13.15 0.16 13.44
CA PHE A 46 12.70 -0.84 14.40
C PHE A 46 11.53 -1.68 13.86
N CYS A 47 10.51 -1.04 13.28
CA CYS A 47 9.36 -1.74 12.70
C CYS A 47 9.73 -2.57 11.45
N GLY A 48 10.62 -2.07 10.60
CA GLY A 48 11.16 -2.81 9.45
C GLY A 48 11.93 -4.06 9.86
N LEU A 49 12.74 -3.97 10.92
CA LEU A 49 13.39 -5.16 11.50
C LEU A 49 12.34 -6.14 12.05
N LEU A 50 11.35 -5.66 12.82
CA LEU A 50 10.30 -6.50 13.40
C LEU A 50 9.50 -7.26 12.32
N THR A 51 9.14 -6.62 11.22
CA THR A 51 8.43 -7.27 10.10
C THR A 51 9.27 -8.30 9.36
N THR A 52 10.60 -8.16 9.41
CA THR A 52 11.54 -9.16 8.86
C THR A 52 11.70 -10.37 9.78
N PHE A 53 11.75 -10.15 11.10
CA PHE A 53 11.77 -11.22 12.10
C PHE A 53 10.45 -11.99 12.12
N VAL A 54 9.32 -11.28 12.16
CA VAL A 54 7.98 -11.84 12.19
C VAL A 54 7.35 -11.70 10.81
N THR A 55 7.70 -12.63 9.92
CA THR A 55 7.25 -12.62 8.52
C THR A 55 5.73 -12.51 8.38
N TYR A 56 4.96 -13.20 9.24
CA TYR A 56 3.49 -13.12 9.23
C TYR A 56 2.95 -11.70 9.50
N CYS A 57 3.62 -10.93 10.37
CA CYS A 57 3.25 -9.54 10.65
C CYS A 57 3.46 -8.66 9.41
N GLY A 58 4.59 -8.84 8.71
CA GLY A 58 4.85 -8.12 7.47
C GLY A 58 3.87 -8.46 6.34
N LEU A 59 3.45 -9.73 6.20
CA LEU A 59 2.39 -10.10 5.24
C LEU A 59 1.05 -9.44 5.59
N PHE A 60 0.67 -9.45 6.86
CA PHE A 60 -0.55 -8.80 7.31
C PHE A 60 -0.52 -7.30 7.02
N LEU A 61 0.60 -6.63 7.31
CA LEU A 61 0.79 -5.21 7.04
C LEU A 61 0.68 -4.89 5.54
N GLY A 62 1.22 -5.75 4.68
CA GLY A 62 1.10 -5.60 3.22
C GLY A 62 -0.32 -5.76 2.73
N GLY A 63 -1.04 -6.77 3.23
CA GLY A 63 -2.46 -6.95 2.93
C GLY A 63 -3.33 -5.80 3.43
N PHE A 64 -3.02 -5.28 4.63
CA PHE A 64 -3.70 -4.12 5.21
C PHE A 64 -3.49 -2.87 4.36
N ALA A 65 -2.25 -2.55 3.98
CA ALA A 65 -1.95 -1.42 3.10
C ALA A 65 -2.64 -1.57 1.73
N PHE A 66 -2.61 -2.77 1.15
CA PHE A 66 -3.30 -3.05 -0.10
C PHE A 66 -4.81 -2.81 0.00
N GLY A 67 -5.45 -3.31 1.06
CA GLY A 67 -6.87 -3.10 1.26
C GLY A 67 -7.25 -1.66 1.57
N PHE A 68 -6.39 -0.90 2.24
CA PHE A 68 -6.55 0.53 2.47
C PHE A 68 -6.60 1.29 1.14
N PHE A 69 -5.65 1.03 0.24
CA PHE A 69 -5.64 1.69 -1.07
C PHE A 69 -6.81 1.27 -1.97
N ILE A 70 -7.22 -0.01 -1.95
CA ILE A 70 -8.43 -0.43 -2.69
C ILE A 70 -9.68 0.26 -2.13
N ALA A 71 -9.80 0.37 -0.81
CA ALA A 71 -10.93 1.05 -0.19
C ALA A 71 -10.96 2.54 -0.58
N LEU A 72 -9.81 3.20 -0.61
CA LEU A 72 -9.68 4.57 -1.11
C LEU A 72 -10.09 4.68 -2.58
N ALA A 73 -9.65 3.76 -3.45
CA ALA A 73 -10.05 3.71 -4.85
C ALA A 73 -11.58 3.61 -4.99
N GLY A 74 -12.18 2.67 -4.27
CA GLY A 74 -13.62 2.47 -4.25
C GLY A 74 -14.36 3.70 -3.74
N PHE A 75 -13.82 4.38 -2.73
CA PHE A 75 -14.39 5.61 -2.21
C PHE A 75 -14.43 6.72 -3.26
N PHE A 76 -13.34 6.95 -4.00
CA PHE A 76 -13.33 7.94 -5.09
C PHE A 76 -14.30 7.60 -6.22
N VAL A 77 -14.44 6.32 -6.58
CA VAL A 77 -15.42 5.88 -7.58
C VAL A 77 -16.84 6.11 -7.10
N VAL A 78 -17.14 5.80 -5.85
CA VAL A 78 -18.49 6.01 -5.28
C VAL A 78 -18.81 7.50 -5.18
N GLU A 79 -17.84 8.34 -4.78
CA GLU A 79 -18.00 9.80 -4.71
C GLU A 79 -18.34 10.41 -6.08
N PHE A 80 -17.85 9.82 -7.18
CA PHE A 80 -18.22 10.23 -8.54
C PHE A 80 -19.72 10.07 -8.83
N PHE A 81 -20.39 9.10 -8.19
CA PHE A 81 -21.82 8.83 -8.41
C PHE A 81 -22.73 9.35 -7.30
N TYR A 82 -22.29 9.35 -6.04
CA TYR A 82 -23.10 9.70 -4.87
C TYR A 82 -22.31 10.48 -3.82
N HIS A 83 -22.81 11.66 -3.44
CA HIS A 83 -22.25 12.45 -2.35
C HIS A 83 -22.73 11.91 -0.99
N ILE A 84 -21.90 11.10 -0.33
CA ILE A 84 -22.20 10.55 0.99
C ILE A 84 -21.79 11.56 2.06
N THR A 85 -22.76 12.11 2.79
CA THR A 85 -22.57 13.11 3.85
C THR A 85 -22.19 12.52 5.21
N ILE A 86 -22.27 11.20 5.39
CA ILE A 86 -22.08 10.54 6.70
C ILE A 86 -20.63 10.09 6.89
N LYS A 87 -19.97 10.62 7.94
CA LYS A 87 -18.53 10.45 8.20
C LYS A 87 -18.10 9.04 8.64
N TRP A 88 -18.95 8.30 9.36
CA TRP A 88 -18.56 7.00 9.94
C TRP A 88 -18.51 5.84 8.93
N ILE A 89 -19.29 5.97 7.85
CA ILE A 89 -19.39 4.96 6.80
C ILE A 89 -18.06 4.77 6.07
N PRO A 90 -17.37 5.82 5.57
CA PRO A 90 -16.09 5.64 4.91
C PRO A 90 -15.03 5.06 5.83
N PHE A 91 -14.94 5.49 7.09
CA PHE A 91 -14.02 4.91 8.07
C PHE A 91 -14.27 3.41 8.29
N GLY A 92 -15.53 3.01 8.45
CA GLY A 92 -15.91 1.60 8.61
C GLY A 92 -15.55 0.75 7.39
N ILE A 93 -15.78 1.27 6.18
CA ILE A 93 -15.44 0.57 4.93
C ILE A 93 -13.92 0.50 4.74
N LEU A 94 -13.19 1.59 5.00
CA LEU A 94 -11.73 1.63 4.90
C LEU A 94 -11.11 0.59 5.83
N LEU A 95 -11.45 0.63 7.12
CA LEU A 95 -10.88 -0.29 8.11
C LEU A 95 -11.36 -1.73 7.89
N GLY A 96 -12.65 -1.91 7.58
CA GLY A 96 -13.22 -3.22 7.29
C GLY A 96 -12.54 -3.91 6.11
N LEU A 97 -12.44 -3.23 4.97
CA LEU A 97 -11.82 -3.80 3.77
C LEU A 97 -10.31 -4.02 3.96
N SER A 98 -9.62 -3.11 4.65
CA SER A 98 -8.20 -3.25 5.00
C SER A 98 -7.95 -4.48 5.87
N LEU A 99 -8.79 -4.72 6.89
CA LEU A 99 -8.67 -5.86 7.77
C LEU A 99 -9.00 -7.17 7.04
N LEU A 100 -10.07 -7.19 6.23
CA LEU A 100 -10.45 -8.36 5.43
C LEU A 100 -9.34 -8.76 4.47
N LEU A 101 -8.76 -7.81 3.74
CA LEU A 101 -7.65 -8.08 2.82
C LEU A 101 -6.34 -8.40 3.56
N GLY A 102 -6.11 -7.82 4.74
CA GLY A 102 -5.03 -8.20 5.65
C GLY A 102 -5.10 -9.67 6.06
N LEU A 103 -6.28 -10.13 6.50
CA LEU A 103 -6.52 -11.53 6.87
C LEU A 103 -6.51 -12.47 5.65
N LEU A 104 -7.07 -12.04 4.52
CA LEU A 104 -7.06 -12.82 3.28
C LEU A 104 -5.63 -13.06 2.78
N THR A 105 -4.74 -12.08 2.98
CA THR A 105 -3.30 -12.19 2.64
C THR A 105 -2.61 -13.29 3.45
N LEU A 106 -3.06 -13.58 4.68
CA LEU A 106 -2.55 -14.71 5.46
C LEU A 106 -2.96 -16.06 4.84
N ARG A 107 -4.15 -16.15 4.23
CA ARG A 107 -4.65 -17.37 3.57
C ARG A 107 -4.03 -17.56 2.18
N PHE A 108 -3.94 -16.50 1.38
CA PHE A 108 -3.44 -16.53 0.00
C PHE A 108 -2.14 -15.73 -0.15
N GLN A 109 -1.10 -16.18 0.55
CA GLN A 109 0.17 -15.46 0.73
C GLN A 109 0.85 -15.03 -0.58
N LYS A 110 0.94 -15.92 -1.58
CA LYS A 110 1.73 -15.66 -2.80
C LYS A 110 1.08 -14.64 -3.75
N PRO A 111 -0.18 -14.81 -4.20
CA PRO A 111 -0.77 -13.90 -5.17
C PRO A 111 -1.10 -12.53 -4.55
N LEU A 112 -1.56 -12.47 -3.29
CA LEU A 112 -1.89 -11.20 -2.64
C LEU A 112 -0.66 -10.37 -2.31
N PHE A 113 0.46 -11.00 -1.95
CA PHE A 113 1.69 -10.24 -1.71
C PHE A 113 2.26 -9.62 -3.00
N ILE A 114 2.15 -10.32 -4.13
CA ILE A 114 2.51 -9.78 -5.46
C ILE A 114 1.65 -8.56 -5.78
N MET A 115 0.34 -8.67 -5.62
CA MET A 115 -0.58 -7.55 -5.83
C MET A 115 -0.30 -6.38 -4.86
N ALA A 116 -0.09 -6.66 -3.58
CA ALA A 116 0.20 -5.63 -2.57
C ALA A 116 1.49 -4.86 -2.88
N THR A 117 2.57 -5.55 -3.23
CA THR A 117 3.85 -4.89 -3.57
C THR A 117 3.77 -4.09 -4.86
N SER A 118 3.01 -4.56 -5.86
CA SER A 118 2.71 -3.79 -7.06
C SER A 118 1.95 -2.50 -6.73
N MET A 119 0.93 -2.60 -5.86
CA MET A 119 0.13 -1.46 -5.46
C MET A 119 0.94 -0.42 -4.70
N VAL A 120 1.72 -0.85 -3.70
CA VAL A 120 2.58 0.04 -2.92
C VAL A 120 3.60 0.73 -3.82
N GLY A 121 4.19 0.02 -4.79
CA GLY A 121 5.07 0.62 -5.79
C GLY A 121 4.36 1.68 -6.64
N GLY A 122 3.14 1.39 -7.11
CA GLY A 122 2.32 2.35 -7.87
C GLY A 122 1.98 3.60 -7.05
N VAL A 123 1.60 3.45 -5.78
CA VAL A 123 1.34 4.57 -4.86
C VAL A 123 2.59 5.42 -4.67
N LEU A 124 3.75 4.79 -4.44
CA LEU A 124 5.01 5.51 -4.25
C LEU A 124 5.40 6.33 -5.49
N LEU A 125 5.22 5.77 -6.69
CA LEU A 125 5.46 6.49 -7.94
C LEU A 125 4.47 7.64 -8.13
N CYS A 126 3.19 7.42 -7.83
CA CYS A 126 2.17 8.48 -7.90
C CYS A 126 2.46 9.60 -6.91
N GLY A 127 2.82 9.27 -5.66
CA GLY A 127 3.22 10.25 -4.66
C GLY A 127 4.47 11.02 -5.05
N GLY A 128 5.43 10.37 -5.73
CA GLY A 128 6.59 11.04 -6.31
C GLY A 128 6.22 12.05 -7.39
N ILE A 129 5.33 11.67 -8.32
CA ILE A 129 4.83 12.57 -9.37
C ILE A 129 4.04 13.72 -8.75
N ASP A 130 3.16 13.43 -7.80
CA ASP A 130 2.36 14.42 -7.06
C ASP A 130 3.25 15.42 -6.32
N TYR A 131 4.34 14.97 -5.70
CA TYR A 131 5.31 15.87 -5.07
C TYR A 131 5.93 16.86 -6.05
N PHE A 132 6.35 16.40 -7.23
CA PHE A 132 6.99 17.25 -8.23
C PHE A 132 6.02 18.20 -8.94
N MET A 133 4.76 17.81 -9.12
CA MET A 133 3.77 18.61 -9.85
C MET A 133 2.96 19.54 -8.96
N GLU A 134 2.46 19.04 -7.82
CA GLU A 134 1.47 19.75 -6.98
C GLU A 134 1.92 19.88 -5.51
N GLY A 135 3.08 19.34 -5.12
CA GLY A 135 3.64 19.55 -3.78
C GLY A 135 2.87 18.86 -2.64
N TYR A 136 2.31 17.66 -2.89
CA TYR A 136 1.48 16.85 -1.97
C TYR A 136 -0.01 17.23 -1.87
N LEU A 137 -0.54 17.99 -2.82
CA LEU A 137 -1.95 18.39 -2.84
C LEU A 137 -2.91 17.19 -2.84
N LEU A 138 -2.55 16.08 -3.48
CA LEU A 138 -3.37 14.86 -3.50
C LEU A 138 -3.42 14.17 -2.12
N LEU A 139 -2.32 14.21 -1.36
CA LEU A 139 -2.26 13.66 -0.01
C LEU A 139 -3.14 14.49 0.94
N GLU A 140 -3.05 15.81 0.87
CA GLU A 140 -3.86 16.74 1.66
C GLU A 140 -5.35 16.59 1.30
N TYR A 141 -5.67 16.51 0.00
CA TYR A 141 -7.02 16.23 -0.47
C TYR A 141 -7.58 14.93 0.10
N THR A 142 -6.82 13.83 0.00
CA THR A 142 -7.23 12.52 0.52
C THR A 142 -7.43 12.57 2.04
N TRP A 143 -6.55 13.26 2.76
CA TRP A 143 -6.65 13.43 4.21
C TRP A 143 -7.90 14.22 4.62
N HIS A 144 -8.16 15.36 3.99
CA HIS A 144 -9.36 16.15 4.24
C HIS A 144 -10.64 15.36 3.94
N ARG A 145 -10.63 14.53 2.89
CA ARG A 145 -11.78 13.67 2.56
C ARG A 145 -12.01 12.55 3.56
N ILE A 146 -10.94 11.87 4.01
CA ILE A 146 -11.04 10.85 5.07
C ILE A 146 -11.59 11.47 6.37
N VAL A 147 -11.09 12.65 6.76
CA VAL A 147 -11.52 13.35 7.98
C VAL A 147 -12.89 14.06 7.79
N ALA A 148 -13.45 14.04 6.58
CA ALA A 148 -14.65 14.76 6.19
C ALA A 148 -14.58 16.25 6.59
N GLY A 149 -13.43 16.87 6.28
CA GLY A 149 -13.18 18.30 6.38
C GLY A 149 -13.90 19.04 5.27
N HIS A 150 -14.54 20.16 5.61
CA HIS A 150 -15.43 20.92 4.72
C HIS A 150 -14.68 21.93 3.83
N GLN A 151 -13.39 21.74 3.56
CA GLN A 151 -12.63 22.67 2.73
C GLN A 151 -12.72 22.26 1.27
N LEU A 152 -13.31 23.17 0.47
CA LEU A 152 -13.27 23.15 -0.98
C LEU A 152 -11.83 23.42 -1.41
N ILE A 153 -11.04 22.36 -1.56
CA ILE A 153 -9.76 22.44 -2.26
C ILE A 153 -10.12 22.60 -3.74
N ASP A 154 -9.66 23.69 -4.36
CA ASP A 154 -9.90 23.96 -5.77
C ASP A 154 -9.36 22.83 -6.63
N HIS A 155 -10.21 22.34 -7.54
CA HIS A 155 -9.95 21.14 -8.31
C HIS A 155 -8.98 21.47 -9.45
N CYS A 156 -7.72 21.09 -9.31
CA CYS A 156 -6.81 21.05 -10.45
C CYS A 156 -7.10 19.80 -11.30
N TRP A 157 -7.16 19.97 -12.63
CA TRP A 157 -7.32 18.85 -13.57
C TRP A 157 -6.20 17.80 -13.43
N ILE A 158 -5.03 18.22 -12.94
CA ILE A 158 -3.86 17.35 -12.71
C ILE A 158 -4.14 16.32 -11.61
N THR A 159 -4.81 16.67 -10.51
CA THR A 159 -5.18 15.72 -9.45
C THR A 159 -6.04 14.57 -9.99
N TRP A 160 -6.97 14.85 -10.93
CA TRP A 160 -7.76 13.80 -11.60
C TRP A 160 -6.92 12.90 -12.50
N VAL A 161 -5.94 13.48 -13.20
CA VAL A 161 -4.99 12.73 -14.03
C VAL A 161 -4.13 11.81 -13.16
N ILE A 162 -3.66 12.29 -11.99
CA ILE A 162 -2.86 11.48 -11.06
C ILE A 162 -3.71 10.36 -10.43
N LEU A 163 -4.97 10.63 -10.08
CA LEU A 163 -5.90 9.58 -9.64
C LEU A 163 -6.16 8.53 -10.72
N GLY A 164 -6.24 8.95 -12.00
CA GLY A 164 -6.41 8.05 -13.14
C GLY A 164 -5.15 7.26 -13.52
N ILE A 165 -3.96 7.82 -13.31
CA ILE A 165 -2.70 7.15 -13.67
C ILE A 165 -2.29 6.07 -12.66
N TRP A 166 -2.72 6.23 -11.41
CA TRP A 166 -2.44 5.27 -10.34
C TRP A 166 -2.85 3.82 -10.63
N PRO A 167 -4.08 3.51 -11.08
CA PRO A 167 -4.46 2.15 -11.46
C PRO A 167 -3.66 1.62 -12.66
N LEU A 168 -3.20 2.49 -13.58
CA LEU A 168 -2.32 2.07 -14.68
C LEU A 168 -0.97 1.57 -14.17
N PHE A 169 -0.37 2.26 -13.19
CA PHE A 169 0.87 1.80 -12.56
C PHE A 169 0.67 0.49 -11.79
N PHE A 170 -0.49 0.32 -11.14
CA PHE A 170 -0.83 -0.94 -10.48
C PHE A 170 -0.92 -2.10 -11.48
N VAL A 171 -1.62 -1.91 -12.61
CA VAL A 171 -1.75 -2.93 -13.66
C VAL A 171 -0.39 -3.22 -14.30
N ALA A 172 0.40 -2.20 -14.60
CA ALA A 172 1.75 -2.36 -15.14
C ALA A 172 2.63 -3.16 -14.18
N GLY A 173 2.60 -2.85 -12.88
CA GLY A 173 3.34 -3.60 -11.87
C GLY A 173 2.87 -5.06 -11.75
N ILE A 174 1.56 -5.32 -11.86
CA ILE A 174 1.02 -6.69 -11.94
C ILE A 174 1.60 -7.39 -13.16
N ILE A 175 1.51 -6.81 -14.35
CA ILE A 175 2.02 -7.41 -15.59
C ILE A 175 3.51 -7.73 -15.47
N VAL A 176 4.32 -6.79 -14.95
CA VAL A 176 5.76 -6.99 -14.76
C VAL A 176 6.03 -8.11 -13.75
N GLN A 177 5.33 -8.12 -12.61
CA GLN A 177 5.53 -9.14 -11.59
C GLN A 177 5.04 -10.51 -12.04
N PHE A 178 3.94 -10.61 -12.80
CA PHE A 178 3.47 -11.87 -13.40
C PHE A 178 4.38 -12.34 -14.54
N ALA A 179 4.89 -11.43 -15.39
CA ALA A 179 5.81 -11.78 -16.47
C ALA A 179 7.16 -12.29 -15.93
N LYS A 180 7.69 -11.69 -14.85
CA LYS A 180 8.93 -12.15 -14.20
C LYS A 180 8.74 -13.35 -13.28
N THR A 181 7.61 -13.46 -12.57
CA THR A 181 7.34 -14.57 -11.64
C THR A 181 6.81 -15.82 -12.36
N GLY A 182 6.10 -15.64 -13.47
CA GLY A 182 5.60 -16.71 -14.35
C GLY A 182 6.65 -17.29 -15.29
N ARG A 183 7.74 -16.57 -15.59
CA ARG A 183 8.90 -17.10 -16.35
C ARG A 183 9.86 -17.96 -15.51
N ARG A 184 9.38 -18.64 -14.48
CA ARG A 184 10.04 -19.89 -14.09
C ARG A 184 9.78 -20.88 -15.21
N TYR A 185 10.80 -21.06 -16.05
CA TYR A 185 10.96 -22.14 -17.01
C TYR A 185 10.11 -23.37 -16.65
N ASN A 186 9.37 -23.85 -17.64
CA ASN A 186 8.70 -25.13 -17.63
C ASN A 186 9.65 -26.23 -17.10
N HIS A 187 9.52 -26.59 -15.83
CA HIS A 187 9.85 -27.94 -15.37
C HIS A 187 8.70 -28.90 -15.72
N ARG A 188 7.89 -28.66 -16.75
CA ARG A 188 6.94 -29.68 -17.26
C ARG A 188 7.67 -30.88 -17.91
N ALA A 189 9.00 -30.82 -18.04
CA ALA A 189 9.84 -31.99 -18.29
C ALA A 189 10.29 -32.74 -17.00
N GLY A 190 10.08 -32.17 -15.80
CA GLY A 190 10.43 -32.81 -14.51
C GLY A 190 9.29 -32.94 -13.49
N MET A 191 8.17 -32.24 -13.69
CA MET A 191 7.02 -32.20 -12.79
C MET A 191 5.91 -33.19 -13.18
N LEU A 192 6.16 -34.05 -14.17
CA LEU A 192 5.43 -35.31 -14.31
C LEU A 192 5.99 -36.37 -13.34
N VAL A 193 7.20 -36.16 -12.80
CA VAL A 193 7.84 -37.04 -11.80
C VAL A 193 7.49 -36.63 -10.36
N LEU A 194 7.32 -35.33 -10.07
CA LEU A 194 7.08 -34.83 -8.70
C LEU A 194 5.61 -34.85 -8.23
N GLN A 195 4.65 -35.09 -9.14
CA GLN A 195 3.24 -35.30 -8.75
C GLN A 195 2.96 -36.73 -8.27
N LEU A 196 3.90 -37.68 -8.43
CA LEU A 196 3.76 -39.07 -7.99
C LEU A 196 4.42 -39.36 -6.63
N THR A 197 5.20 -38.45 -6.04
CA THR A 197 5.99 -38.73 -4.81
C THR A 197 5.51 -38.01 -3.54
N VAL A 198 4.36 -37.32 -3.56
CA VAL A 198 3.82 -36.61 -2.38
C VAL A 198 2.43 -37.15 -1.98
N PHE A 199 1.98 -38.22 -2.62
CA PHE A 199 0.79 -38.99 -2.27
C PHE A 199 1.13 -40.42 -1.79
N ASP A 200 2.29 -40.57 -1.13
CA ASP A 200 2.62 -41.69 -0.22
C ASP A 200 3.43 -41.14 0.96
#